data_AF-A0A1F8RRC8-F1
#
_entry.id   AF-A0A1F8RRC8-F1
#
_cell.length_a   1.000
_cell.length_b   1.000
_cell.length_c   1.000
_cell.angle_alpha   90.00
_cell.angle_beta   90.00
_cell.angle_gamma   90.00
#
_symmetry.space_group_name_H-M   'P 1'
#
loop_
_entity.id
_entity.type
_entity.pdbx_description
1 polymer ?
#
loop_
_entity_poly.entity_id
_entity_poly.type
_entity_poly.pdbx_seq_one_letter_code
_entity_poly.pdbx_strand_id
1 'polypeptide(L)'
;MTAVALERYAPRESMPQIVIQSVGGGFAVSVGGQAVRFCGDELGAHHWGKHAFEAVNQGLRRPGEIGRAMRRLCLIATRHNLHH
;
A
#
# COMPACT_ATOMS: atom_id res chain seq x y z
N MET A 1 9.74 28.33 37.41
CA MET A 1 10.43 27.78 36.23
C MET A 1 9.87 26.38 36.01
N THR A 2 8.92 26.24 35.10
CA THR A 2 8.19 24.98 34.88
C THR A 2 8.82 24.27 33.70
N ALA A 3 9.36 23.07 33.93
CA ALA A 3 9.91 22.23 32.87
C ALA A 3 8.76 21.76 31.96
N VAL A 4 8.70 22.30 30.75
CA VAL A 4 7.83 21.79 29.69
C VAL A 4 8.48 20.49 29.20
N ALA A 5 7.80 19.37 29.45
CA ALA A 5 8.17 18.09 28.86
C ALA A 5 8.12 18.26 27.33
N LEU A 6 9.30 18.29 26.71
CA LEU A 6 9.44 18.01 25.29
C LEU A 6 9.02 16.55 25.10
N GLU A 7 7.71 16.32 24.96
CA GLU A 7 7.19 15.14 24.27
C GLU A 7 7.95 15.10 22.96
N ARG A 8 8.90 14.17 22.89
CA ARG A 8 9.62 13.85 21.67
C ARG A 8 8.56 13.60 20.63
N TYR A 9 8.40 14.53 19.69
CA TYR A 9 7.61 14.35 18.48
C TYR A 9 8.34 13.28 17.67
N ALA A 10 8.24 12.02 18.11
CA ALA A 10 8.61 10.88 17.30
C ALA A 10 7.74 11.03 16.04
N PRO A 11 8.32 11.26 14.85
CA PRO A 11 7.51 11.35 13.66
C PRO A 11 6.75 10.05 13.59
N ARG A 12 5.41 10.11 13.74
CA ARG A 12 4.55 9.01 13.34
C ARG A 12 5.02 8.69 11.93
N GLU A 13 5.57 7.50 11.68
CA GLU A 13 6.00 7.11 10.34
C GLU A 13 4.87 7.50 9.38
N SER A 14 5.18 8.42 8.47
CA SER A 14 4.16 9.00 7.61
C SER A 14 3.49 7.86 6.84
N MET A 15 2.17 7.93 6.73
CA MET A 15 1.42 6.91 6.01
C MET A 15 1.99 6.82 4.58
N PRO A 16 2.47 5.65 4.13
CA PRO A 16 3.15 5.56 2.86
C PRO A 16 2.16 5.87 1.73
N GLN A 17 2.55 6.77 0.83
CA GLN A 17 1.73 7.14 -0.32
C GLN A 17 1.62 5.97 -1.29
N ILE A 18 0.41 5.70 -1.77
CA ILE A 18 0.13 4.73 -2.82
C ILE A 18 -0.09 5.48 -4.12
N VAL A 19 0.62 5.09 -5.17
CA VAL A 19 0.54 5.70 -6.49
C VAL A 19 0.32 4.61 -7.53
N ILE A 20 -0.63 4.84 -8.44
CA ILE A 20 -0.80 4.06 -9.66
C ILE A 20 -0.34 4.95 -10.81
N GLN A 21 0.58 4.45 -11.62
CA GLN A 21 1.16 5.21 -12.73
C GLN A 21 1.25 4.35 -13.98
N SER A 22 1.00 4.93 -15.16
CA SER A 22 1.21 4.25 -16.43
C SER A 22 2.71 4.15 -16.73
N VAL A 23 3.16 2.96 -17.13
CA VAL A 23 4.56 2.66 -17.46
C VAL A 23 4.63 1.72 -18.65
N GLY A 24 5.43 2.03 -19.67
CA GLY A 24 5.87 1.10 -20.72
C GLY A 24 4.88 0.02 -21.18
N GLY A 25 3.63 0.37 -21.48
CA GLY A 25 2.59 -0.58 -21.93
C GLY A 25 1.73 -1.22 -20.84
N GLY A 26 1.76 -0.71 -19.61
CA GLY A 26 0.93 -1.16 -18.49
C GLY A 26 0.92 -0.14 -17.35
N PHE A 27 0.76 -0.63 -16.12
CA PHE A 27 0.62 0.19 -14.93
C PHE A 27 1.44 -0.36 -13.76
N ALA A 28 2.08 0.52 -13.01
CA ALA A 28 2.80 0.19 -11.78
C ALA A 28 2.05 0.71 -10.55
N VAL A 29 1.86 -0.16 -9.56
CA VAL A 29 1.45 0.23 -8.20
C VAL A 29 2.71 0.41 -7.37
N SER A 30 2.88 1.62 -6.83
CA SER A 30 4.04 2.00 -6.02
C SER A 30 3.60 2.43 -4.61
N VAL A 31 4.43 2.12 -3.62
CA VAL A 31 4.22 2.46 -2.22
C VAL A 31 5.47 3.16 -1.70
N GLY A 32 5.34 4.38 -1.18
CA GLY A 32 6.49 5.16 -0.72
C GLY A 32 7.54 5.37 -1.80
N GLY A 33 7.13 5.52 -3.06
CA GLY A 33 8.01 5.68 -4.22
C GLY A 33 8.61 4.37 -4.78
N GLN A 34 8.38 3.22 -4.14
CA GLN A 34 8.88 1.93 -4.64
C GLN A 34 7.77 1.13 -5.35
N ALA A 35 8.03 0.67 -6.57
CA ALA A 35 7.12 -0.21 -7.29
C ALA A 35 7.00 -1.58 -6.58
N VAL A 36 5.77 -1.99 -6.26
CA VAL A 36 5.47 -3.27 -5.58
C VAL A 36 4.69 -4.24 -6.47
N ARG A 37 4.07 -3.75 -7.55
CA ARG A 37 3.30 -4.56 -8.50
C ARG A 37 3.26 -3.90 -9.88
N PHE A 38 3.33 -4.72 -10.93
CA PHE A 38 3.03 -4.32 -12.31
C PHE A 38 1.77 -5.05 -12.79
N CYS A 39 0.94 -4.33 -13.55
CA CYS A 39 -0.30 -4.82 -14.13
C CYS A 39 -0.33 -4.48 -15.63
N GLY A 40 -0.94 -5.35 -16.44
CA GLY A 40 -1.08 -5.11 -17.88
C GLY A 40 -2.18 -4.11 -18.22
N ASP A 41 -3.14 -3.92 -17.33
CA ASP A 41 -4.28 -3.03 -17.50
C ASP A 41 -4.54 -2.18 -16.26
N GLU A 42 -5.31 -1.10 -16.47
CA GLU A 42 -5.63 -0.09 -15.46
C GLU A 42 -6.52 -0.65 -14.35
N LEU A 43 -7.50 -1.47 -14.71
CA LEU A 43 -8.47 -2.05 -13.77
C LEU A 43 -7.76 -2.95 -12.74
N GLY A 44 -6.85 -3.80 -13.21
CA GLY A 44 -6.00 -4.64 -12.38
C GLY A 44 -5.11 -3.79 -11.46
N ALA A 45 -4.58 -2.68 -11.96
CA ALA A 45 -3.77 -1.77 -11.15
C ALA A 45 -4.58 -1.13 -10.02
N HIS A 46 -5.82 -0.68 -10.28
CA HIS A 46 -6.72 -0.16 -9.25
C HIS A 46 -7.12 -1.22 -8.24
N HIS A 47 -7.39 -2.45 -8.69
CA HIS A 47 -7.66 -3.57 -7.81
C HIS A 47 -6.48 -3.84 -6.86
N TRP A 48 -5.25 -3.92 -7.37
CA TRP A 48 -4.07 -4.08 -6.52
C TRP A 48 -3.80 -2.85 -5.64
N GLY A 49 -4.11 -1.64 -6.11
CA GLY A 49 -4.04 -0.41 -5.32
C GLY A 49 -4.95 -0.46 -4.09
N LYS A 50 -6.16 -1.02 -4.22
CA LYS A 50 -7.07 -1.25 -3.08
C LYS A 50 -6.44 -2.16 -2.02
N HIS A 51 -5.84 -3.28 -2.42
CA HIS A 51 -5.15 -4.15 -1.46
C HIS A 51 -3.92 -3.49 -0.81
N ALA A 52 -3.18 -2.65 -1.54
CA ALA A 52 -2.11 -1.86 -0.95
C ALA A 52 -2.65 -0.90 0.12
N PHE A 53 -3.79 -0.27 -0.15
CA PHE A 53 -4.46 0.63 0.80
C PHE A 53 -4.97 -0.11 2.04
N GLU A 54 -5.58 -1.29 1.87
CA GLU A 54 -5.99 -2.16 2.97
C GLU A 54 -4.80 -2.58 3.85
N ALA A 55 -3.68 -2.96 3.24
CA ALA A 55 -2.44 -3.29 3.95
C ALA A 55 -1.90 -2.10 4.77
N VAL A 56 -1.95 -0.89 4.22
CA VAL A 56 -1.55 0.34 4.93
C VAL A 56 -2.51 0.66 6.09
N ASN A 57 -3.82 0.49 5.89
CA ASN A 57 -4.83 0.65 6.94
C ASN A 57 -4.67 -0.36 8.07
N GLN A 58 -4.13 -1.55 7.79
CA GLN A 58 -3.76 -2.56 8.80
C GLN A 58 -2.45 -2.23 9.55
N GLY A 59 -1.83 -1.08 9.26
CA GLY A 59 -0.64 -0.61 9.96
C GLY A 59 0.68 -0.95 9.27
N LEU A 60 0.66 -1.61 8.10
CA LEU A 60 1.90 -1.88 7.36
C LEU A 60 2.47 -0.58 6.79
N ARG A 61 3.80 -0.44 6.84
CA ARG A 61 4.50 0.77 6.40
C ARG A 61 5.56 0.49 5.33
N ARG A 62 6.18 -0.70 5.36
CA ARG A 62 7.29 -1.03 4.46
C ARG A 62 6.77 -1.58 3.12
N PRO A 63 7.25 -1.09 1.96
CA PRO A 63 6.79 -1.54 0.65
C PRO A 63 6.87 -3.06 0.44
N GLY A 64 7.94 -3.70 0.92
CA GLY A 64 8.09 -5.16 0.82
C GLY A 64 7.08 -5.96 1.66
N GLU A 65 6.65 -5.43 2.80
CA GLU A 65 5.62 -6.06 3.64
C GLU A 65 4.24 -5.90 3.02
N ILE A 66 3.96 -4.70 2.52
CA ILE A 66 2.71 -4.37 1.81
C ILE A 66 2.58 -5.25 0.55
N GLY A 67 3.64 -5.38 -0.24
CA GLY A 67 3.64 -6.27 -1.42
C GLY A 67 3.37 -7.74 -1.09
N ARG A 68 3.82 -8.23 0.07
CA ARG A 68 3.50 -9.59 0.55
C ARG A 68 2.05 -9.70 1.06
N ALA A 69 1.57 -8.70 1.78
CA ALA A 69 0.22 -8.65 2.32
C ALA A 69 -0.83 -8.58 1.18
N MET A 70 -0.58 -7.77 0.15
CA MET A 70 -1.43 -7.68 -1.04
C MET A 70 -1.75 -9.06 -1.63
N ARG A 71 -0.74 -9.93 -1.78
CA ARG A 71 -0.96 -11.29 -2.30
C ARG A 71 -1.88 -12.12 -1.40
N ARG A 72 -1.76 -11.99 -0.08
CA ARG A 72 -2.62 -12.67 0.88
C ARG A 72 -4.06 -12.14 0.82
N LEU A 73 -4.23 -10.82 0.73
CA LEU A 73 -5.54 -10.18 0.60
C LEU A 73 -6.27 -10.63 -0.67
N CYS A 74 -5.56 -10.70 -1.80
CA CYS A 74 -6.10 -11.22 -3.06
C CYS A 74 -6.57 -12.68 -2.93
N LEU A 75 -5.81 -13.55 -2.25
CA LEU A 75 -6.22 -14.93 -2.00
C LEU A 75 -7.46 -15.03 -1.12
N ILE A 76 -7.56 -14.19 -0.09
CA ILE A 76 -8.74 -14.11 0.79
C ILE A 76 -9.95 -13.63 0.01
N ALA A 77 -9.83 -12.53 -0.73
CA ALA A 77 -10.90 -11.96 -1.53
C ALA A 77 -11.40 -12.94 -2.62
N THR A 78 -10.49 -13.71 -3.24
CA THR A 78 -10.86 -14.79 -4.17
C THR A 78 -11.66 -15.89 -3.47
N ARG A 79 -11.22 -16.34 -2.28
CA ARG A 79 -11.94 -17.37 -1.50
C ARG A 79 -13.33 -16.94 -1.07
N HIS A 80 -13.53 -15.64 -0.87
CA HIS A 80 -14.83 -15.06 -0.49
C HIS A 80 -15.65 -14.57 -1.69
N ASN A 81 -15.26 -14.89 -2.93
CA ASN A 81 -15.90 -14.42 -4.16
C ASN A 81 -16.06 -12.89 -4.23
N LEU A 82 -15.15 -12.13 -3.64
CA LEU A 82 -15.18 -10.67 -3.65
C LEU A 82 -14.52 -10.07 -4.89
N HIS A 83 -13.99 -10.91 -5.78
CA HIS A 83 -13.56 -10.55 -7.13
C HIS A 83 -14.70 -10.88 -8.10
N HIS A 84 -15.59 -9.91 -8.34
CA HIS A 84 -16.59 -9.97 -9.39
C HIS A 84 -16.16 -9.09 -10.57
#